data_AF-W3WPX4-F1
#
_entry.id   AF-W3WPX4-F1
#
_cell.length_a   1.000
_cell.length_b   1.000
_cell.length_c   1.000
_cell.angle_alpha   90.00
_cell.angle_beta   90.00
_cell.angle_gamma   90.00
#
_symmetry.space_group_name_H-M   'P 1'
#
loop_
_entity.id
_entity.type
_entity.pdbx_description
1 polymer ?
#
loop_
_entity_poly.entity_id
_entity_poly.type
_entity_poly.pdbx_seq_one_letter_code
_entity_poly.pdbx_strand_id
1 'polypeptide(L)'
;MHDDSVVPPHSVFTHWIDSRHVDAAAVRDEGDMFPGEDKGESLERGHMVNPDSGLDEMYEESWVSGIKLDEEGVEDSSGYVLKYEHGDNKGLVVRIGDLVQGVLRENGDIGLFRWELGHGETKTIIAEVGRHEAFPQNVKRGPNASDKFETPNGWTWVCVESW
;
A
#
# COMPACT_ATOMS: atom_id res chain seq x y z
N MET A 1 7.85 5.81 29.91
CA MET A 1 7.53 7.25 29.87
C MET A 1 8.41 7.86 28.80
N HIS A 2 7.82 8.29 27.68
CA HIS A 2 8.54 9.01 26.65
C HIS A 2 8.88 10.42 27.16
N ASP A 3 10.01 10.96 26.70
CA ASP A 3 10.44 12.32 27.04
C ASP A 3 9.58 13.33 26.25
N ASP A 4 8.65 13.98 26.95
CA ASP A 4 7.74 14.98 26.39
C ASP A 4 8.46 16.24 25.83
N SER A 5 9.79 16.33 25.96
CA SER A 5 10.58 17.41 25.37
C SER A 5 10.93 17.21 23.89
N VAL A 6 10.70 16.00 23.34
CA VAL A 6 10.92 15.71 21.91
C VAL A 6 9.62 15.90 21.15
N VAL A 7 9.60 16.86 20.22
CA VAL A 7 8.49 17.00 19.27
C VAL A 7 8.59 15.85 18.26
N PRO A 8 7.60 14.94 18.19
CA PRO A 8 7.62 13.84 17.24
C PRO A 8 7.49 14.38 15.80
N PRO A 9 8.01 13.65 14.79
CA PRO A 9 7.66 13.92 13.41
C PRO A 9 6.16 13.80 13.19
N HIS A 10 5.56 14.81 12.56
CA HIS A 10 4.17 14.82 12.19
C HIS A 10 4.00 14.37 10.74
N SER A 11 3.25 13.30 10.53
CA SER A 11 2.98 12.69 9.23
C SER A 11 1.57 13.04 8.77
N VAL A 12 1.45 13.46 7.50
CA VAL A 12 0.17 13.72 6.86
C VAL A 12 0.07 12.87 5.61
N PHE A 13 -0.98 12.05 5.53
CA PHE A 13 -1.28 11.22 4.38
C PHE A 13 -2.51 11.76 3.65
N THR A 14 -2.35 12.09 2.37
CA THR A 14 -3.46 12.49 1.49
C THR A 14 -3.74 11.37 0.50
N HIS A 15 -4.97 10.88 0.49
CA HIS A 15 -5.32 9.70 -0.28
C HIS A 15 -5.42 10.03 -1.78
N TRP A 16 -4.77 9.20 -2.60
CA TRP A 16 -5.02 9.21 -4.05
C TRP A 16 -6.17 8.26 -4.44
N ILE A 17 -6.29 7.15 -3.70
CA ILE A 17 -7.37 6.16 -3.77
C ILE A 17 -7.82 5.88 -2.34
N ASP A 18 -9.10 6.08 -2.04
CA ASP A 18 -9.73 5.73 -0.76
C ASP A 18 -10.84 4.72 -1.05
N SER A 19 -11.08 3.75 -0.16
CA SER A 19 -12.10 2.72 -0.35
C SER A 19 -13.51 3.19 -0.02
N ARG A 20 -13.64 4.15 0.90
CA ARG A 20 -14.90 4.69 1.44
C ARG A 20 -15.37 5.93 0.65
N HIS A 21 -14.45 6.74 0.14
CA HIS A 21 -14.73 8.04 -0.49
C HIS A 21 -14.30 8.06 -1.96
N VAL A 22 -15.18 8.56 -2.83
CA VAL A 22 -14.84 8.82 -4.24
C VAL A 22 -13.85 9.98 -4.35
N ASP A 23 -14.11 11.06 -3.60
CA ASP A 23 -13.20 12.20 -3.49
C ASP A 23 -12.10 11.90 -2.46
N ALA A 24 -11.17 11.03 -2.84
CA ALA A 24 -10.06 10.63 -1.99
C ALA A 24 -9.18 11.82 -1.55
N ALA A 25 -9.06 12.87 -2.38
CA ALA A 25 -8.23 14.03 -2.08
C ALA A 25 -8.79 14.88 -0.92
N ALA A 26 -10.08 14.74 -0.60
CA ALA A 26 -10.69 15.36 0.57
C ALA A 26 -10.43 14.58 1.87
N VAL A 27 -9.91 13.35 1.78
CA VAL A 27 -9.55 12.53 2.93
C VAL A 27 -8.11 12.78 3.32
N ARG A 28 -7.89 13.08 4.60
CA ARG A 28 -6.59 13.32 5.21
C ARG A 28 -6.52 12.53 6.50
N ASP A 29 -5.52 11.66 6.59
CA ASP A 29 -5.14 11.02 7.84
C ASP A 29 -3.84 11.66 8.33
N GLU A 30 -3.69 11.80 9.64
CA GLU A 30 -2.50 12.40 10.23
C GLU A 30 -2.22 11.86 11.62
N GLY A 31 -0.94 11.76 11.92
CA GLY A 31 -0.46 11.20 13.18
C GLY A 31 0.98 11.59 13.46
N ASP A 32 1.33 11.50 14.72
CA ASP A 32 2.68 11.70 15.23
C ASP A 32 3.39 10.35 15.35
N MET A 33 4.64 10.28 14.86
CA MET A 33 5.43 9.06 14.84
C MET A 33 6.35 8.97 16.07
N PHE A 34 6.26 7.85 16.78
CA PHE A 34 7.09 7.54 17.94
C PHE A 34 7.86 6.23 17.72
N PRO A 35 9.05 6.06 18.31
CA PRO A 35 9.67 4.75 18.39
C PRO A 35 8.82 3.82 19.27
N GLY A 36 8.66 2.57 18.85
CA GLY A 36 8.04 1.52 19.66
C GLY A 36 8.91 1.05 20.82
N GLU A 37 8.37 0.14 21.62
CA GLU A 37 9.12 -0.47 22.74
C GLU A 37 10.11 -1.52 22.21
N ASP A 38 9.71 -2.23 21.16
CA ASP A 38 10.53 -3.26 20.52
C ASP A 38 11.40 -2.69 19.39
N LYS A 39 12.56 -3.34 19.18
CA LYS A 39 13.48 -2.93 18.12
C LYS A 39 12.83 -3.11 16.74
N GLY A 40 12.70 -2.01 16.00
CA GLY A 40 12.13 -2.01 14.64
C GLY A 40 10.62 -1.76 14.62
N GLU A 41 10.01 -1.49 15.77
CA GLU A 41 8.63 -1.04 15.89
C GLU A 41 8.54 0.49 15.78
N SER A 42 7.49 0.97 15.12
CA SER A 42 7.10 2.39 15.10
C SER A 42 5.65 2.52 15.52
N LEU A 43 5.34 3.48 16.39
CA LEU A 43 3.99 3.80 16.81
C LEU A 43 3.53 5.06 16.09
N GLU A 44 2.32 5.03 15.56
CA GLU A 44 1.62 6.20 15.06
C GLU A 44 0.47 6.53 16.03
N ARG A 45 0.37 7.79 16.45
CA ARG A 45 -0.76 8.27 17.25
C ARG A 45 -1.43 9.44 16.55
N GLY A 46 -2.73 9.36 16.38
CA GLY A 46 -3.50 10.40 15.72
C GLY A 46 -4.91 10.49 16.27
N HIS A 47 -5.75 11.22 15.53
CA HIS A 47 -7.17 11.35 15.80
C HIS A 47 -7.96 10.92 14.58
N MET A 48 -9.00 10.11 14.80
CA MET A 48 -9.93 9.74 13.74
C MET A 48 -11.33 9.55 14.30
N VAL A 49 -12.34 9.62 13.42
CA VAL A 49 -13.71 9.26 13.81
C VAL A 49 -13.77 7.76 14.08
N ASN A 50 -14.03 7.39 15.33
CA ASN A 50 -14.26 6.01 15.70
C ASN A 50 -15.57 5.52 15.04
N PRO A 51 -15.55 4.42 14.27
CA PRO A 51 -16.74 3.96 13.53
C PRO A 51 -17.88 3.50 14.44
N ASP A 52 -17.59 3.06 15.68
CA ASP A 52 -18.59 2.57 16.62
C ASP A 52 -19.28 3.72 17.38
N SER A 53 -18.51 4.74 17.79
CA SER A 53 -19.04 5.88 18.56
C SER A 53 -19.46 7.07 17.69
N GLY A 54 -18.89 7.19 16.48
CA GLY A 54 -19.04 8.34 15.60
C GLY A 54 -18.35 9.61 16.12
N LEU A 55 -17.52 9.50 17.15
CA LEU A 55 -16.80 10.62 17.76
C LEU A 55 -15.36 10.65 17.30
N ASP A 56 -14.78 11.85 17.26
CA ASP A 56 -13.33 12.03 17.11
C ASP A 56 -12.64 11.52 18.37
N GLU A 57 -11.79 10.50 18.20
CA GLU A 57 -11.10 9.82 19.28
C GLU A 57 -9.64 9.59 18.91
N MET A 58 -8.79 9.47 19.95
CA MET A 58 -7.40 9.09 19.76
C MET A 58 -7.29 7.64 19.28
N TYR A 59 -6.40 7.40 18.31
CA TYR A 59 -5.97 6.06 17.94
C TYR A 59 -4.47 5.89 18.19
N GLU A 60 -4.04 4.63 18.29
CA GLU A 60 -2.64 4.23 18.26
C GLU A 60 -2.51 3.01 17.34
N GLU A 61 -1.58 3.07 16.40
CA GLU A 61 -1.22 1.97 15.50
C GLU A 61 0.25 1.59 15.72
N SER A 62 0.53 0.29 15.81
CA SER A 62 1.88 -0.25 15.88
C SER A 62 2.28 -0.88 14.55
N TRP A 63 3.44 -0.48 14.04
CA TRP A 63 3.98 -0.89 12.77
C TRP A 63 5.31 -1.63 12.94
N VAL A 64 5.43 -2.77 12.27
CA VAL A 64 6.67 -3.55 12.17
C VAL A 64 7.02 -3.78 10.70
N SER A 65 8.30 -3.96 10.38
CA SER A 65 8.72 -4.29 9.01
C SER A 65 8.05 -5.59 8.54
N GLY A 66 7.37 -5.51 7.40
CA GLY A 66 6.75 -6.66 6.74
C GLY A 66 7.67 -7.34 5.72
N ILE A 67 8.90 -6.84 5.52
CA ILE A 67 9.85 -7.36 4.54
C ILE A 67 10.58 -8.57 5.14
N LYS A 68 10.61 -9.69 4.41
CA LYS A 68 11.37 -10.87 4.83
C LYS A 68 12.86 -10.65 4.64
N LEU A 69 13.64 -11.13 5.60
CA LEU A 69 15.07 -11.25 5.47
C LEU A 69 15.41 -12.50 4.65
N ASP A 70 16.45 -12.41 3.82
CA ASP A 70 17.06 -13.58 3.18
C ASP A 70 17.86 -14.43 4.18
N GLU A 71 18.50 -15.50 3.69
CA GLU A 71 19.28 -16.44 4.52
C GLU A 71 20.49 -15.76 5.19
N GLU A 72 20.99 -14.67 4.59
CA GLU A 72 22.07 -13.84 5.10
C GLU A 72 21.59 -12.71 6.04
N GLY A 73 20.28 -12.59 6.25
CA GLY A 73 19.68 -11.58 7.12
C GLY A 73 19.53 -10.20 6.46
N VAL A 74 19.52 -10.12 5.14
CA VAL A 74 19.39 -8.89 4.35
C VAL A 74 17.97 -8.73 3.83
N GLU A 75 17.42 -7.52 3.91
CA GLU A 75 16.09 -7.19 3.36
C GLU A 75 16.17 -7.01 1.83
N ASP A 76 15.33 -7.74 1.07
CA ASP A 76 15.07 -7.40 -0.34
C ASP A 76 14.20 -6.14 -0.40
N SER A 77 14.85 -4.99 -0.49
CA SER A 77 14.21 -3.68 -0.61
C SER A 77 13.84 -3.30 -2.05
N SER A 78 14.11 -4.16 -3.04
CA SER A 78 13.76 -3.87 -4.44
C SER A 78 12.25 -3.83 -4.64
N GLY A 79 11.81 -3.01 -5.60
CA GLY A 79 10.39 -2.73 -5.76
C GLY A 79 10.02 -2.01 -7.04
N TYR A 80 8.70 -1.90 -7.23
CA TYR A 80 8.12 -1.11 -8.32
C TYR A 80 6.72 -0.64 -7.97
N VAL A 81 6.26 0.38 -8.70
CA VAL A 81 4.89 0.87 -8.66
C VAL A 81 4.30 0.84 -10.06
N LEU A 82 3.19 0.13 -10.24
CA LEU A 82 2.34 0.24 -11.42
C LEU A 82 1.16 1.15 -11.12
N LYS A 83 0.89 2.07 -12.05
CA LYS A 83 -0.22 3.01 -11.96
C LYS A 83 -1.19 2.79 -13.12
N TYR A 84 -2.47 2.84 -12.82
CA TYR A 84 -3.55 2.92 -13.80
C TYR A 84 -4.41 4.15 -13.51
N GLU A 85 -4.75 4.88 -14.56
CA GLU A 85 -5.60 6.06 -14.47
C GLU A 85 -6.36 6.23 -15.78
N HIS A 86 -7.69 6.21 -15.71
CA HIS A 86 -8.57 6.44 -16.85
C HIS A 86 -9.89 7.06 -16.40
N GLY A 87 -10.10 8.34 -16.71
CA GLY A 87 -11.22 9.09 -16.14
C GLY A 87 -11.12 9.10 -14.62
N ASP A 88 -12.21 8.69 -13.95
CA ASP A 88 -12.27 8.61 -12.48
C ASP A 88 -11.73 7.29 -11.92
N ASN A 89 -11.41 6.32 -12.79
CA ASN A 89 -10.88 5.03 -12.35
C ASN A 89 -9.39 5.17 -12.06
N LYS A 90 -8.98 4.68 -10.90
CA LYS A 90 -7.61 4.78 -10.39
C LYS A 90 -7.17 3.45 -9.82
N GLY A 91 -5.95 3.05 -10.15
CA GLY A 91 -5.37 1.82 -9.64
C GLY A 91 -3.89 2.01 -9.32
N LEU A 92 -3.44 1.32 -8.28
CA LEU A 92 -2.04 1.28 -7.89
C LEU A 92 -1.66 -0.16 -7.50
N VAL A 93 -0.54 -0.64 -8.02
CA VAL A 93 0.09 -1.90 -7.60
C VAL A 93 1.48 -1.57 -7.09
N VAL A 94 1.81 -2.01 -5.89
CA VAL A 94 3.15 -1.89 -5.31
C VAL A 94 3.72 -3.28 -5.09
N ARG A 95 4.99 -3.44 -5.43
CA ARG A 95 5.80 -4.58 -5.01
C ARG A 95 6.96 -4.10 -4.16
N ILE A 96 7.17 -4.74 -3.02
CA ILE A 96 8.34 -4.56 -2.15
C ILE A 96 8.79 -5.95 -1.71
N GLY A 97 10.02 -6.33 -2.01
CA GLY A 97 10.51 -7.68 -1.72
C GLY A 97 9.59 -8.75 -2.32
N ASP A 98 9.13 -9.74 -1.59
CA ASP A 98 8.24 -10.76 -2.16
C ASP A 98 6.76 -10.36 -2.18
N LEU A 99 6.40 -9.23 -1.56
CA LEU A 99 5.01 -8.83 -1.40
C LEU A 99 4.57 -7.96 -2.57
N VAL A 100 3.43 -8.32 -3.16
CA VAL A 100 2.74 -7.52 -4.17
C VAL A 100 1.35 -7.22 -3.67
N GLN A 101 0.96 -5.95 -3.67
CA GLN A 101 -0.38 -5.52 -3.28
C GLN A 101 -0.93 -4.54 -4.30
N GLY A 102 -2.21 -4.68 -4.63
CA GLY A 102 -2.91 -3.80 -5.54
C GLY A 102 -4.24 -3.32 -4.99
N VAL A 103 -4.57 -2.08 -5.32
CA VAL A 103 -5.89 -1.49 -5.13
C VAL A 103 -6.36 -0.88 -6.45
N LEU A 104 -7.65 -1.04 -6.73
CA LEU A 104 -8.32 -0.46 -7.88
C LEU A 104 -9.66 0.09 -7.43
N ARG A 105 -9.96 1.34 -7.83
CA ARG A 105 -11.29 1.92 -7.76
C ARG A 105 -11.83 2.06 -9.19
N GLU A 106 -12.93 1.37 -9.48
CA GLU A 106 -13.60 1.40 -10.78
C GLU A 106 -15.09 1.71 -10.57
N ASN A 107 -15.58 2.82 -11.13
CA ASN A 107 -17.00 3.19 -11.07
C ASN A 107 -17.62 3.13 -9.66
N GLY A 108 -16.82 3.40 -8.62
CA GLY A 108 -17.24 3.32 -7.21
C GLY A 108 -17.03 1.97 -6.53
N ASP A 109 -16.78 0.90 -7.29
CA ASP A 109 -16.40 -0.42 -6.76
C ASP A 109 -14.90 -0.47 -6.43
N ILE A 110 -14.54 -1.38 -5.52
CA ILE A 110 -13.16 -1.63 -5.12
C ILE A 110 -12.73 -3.04 -5.52
N GLY A 111 -11.56 -3.12 -6.15
CA GLY A 111 -10.77 -4.33 -6.34
C GLY A 111 -9.53 -4.28 -5.46
N LEU A 112 -9.17 -5.41 -4.85
CA LEU A 112 -7.97 -5.56 -4.02
C LEU A 112 -7.33 -6.91 -4.30
N PHE A 113 -6.00 -6.96 -4.28
CA PHE A 113 -5.29 -8.22 -4.18
C PHE A 113 -4.02 -8.06 -3.36
N ARG A 114 -3.58 -9.17 -2.78
CA ARG A 114 -2.25 -9.35 -2.22
C ARG A 114 -1.71 -10.71 -2.58
N TRP A 115 -0.50 -10.74 -3.13
CA TRP A 115 0.22 -11.96 -3.45
C TRP A 115 1.60 -11.95 -2.78
N GLU A 116 2.15 -13.14 -2.66
CA GLU A 116 3.57 -13.36 -2.38
C GLU A 116 4.22 -14.01 -3.61
N LEU A 117 5.36 -13.47 -4.04
CA LEU A 117 6.20 -14.04 -5.09
C LEU A 117 7.24 -14.96 -4.47
N GLY A 118 7.10 -16.26 -4.68
CA GLY A 118 8.11 -17.24 -4.32
C GLY A 118 9.29 -17.27 -5.29
N HIS A 119 10.32 -18.04 -4.93
CA HIS A 119 11.44 -18.33 -5.84
C HIS A 119 10.93 -18.85 -7.20
N GLY A 120 11.52 -18.34 -8.28
CA GLY A 120 11.09 -18.66 -9.66
C GLY A 120 9.77 -18.00 -10.09
N GLU A 121 9.35 -16.91 -9.42
CA GLU A 121 8.15 -16.12 -9.73
C GLU A 121 6.82 -16.87 -9.54
N THR A 122 6.80 -17.88 -8.67
CA THR A 122 5.56 -18.58 -8.30
C THR A 122 4.68 -17.64 -7.48
N LYS A 123 3.41 -17.47 -7.87
CA LYS A 123 2.46 -16.59 -7.20
C LYS A 123 1.62 -17.35 -6.19
N THR A 124 1.68 -16.92 -4.93
CA THR A 124 0.77 -17.39 -3.88
C THR A 124 -0.22 -16.29 -3.56
N ILE A 125 -1.51 -16.55 -3.76
CA ILE A 125 -2.57 -15.59 -3.42
C ILE A 125 -2.75 -15.57 -1.90
N ILE A 126 -2.58 -14.40 -1.30
CA ILE A 126 -2.79 -14.16 0.14
C ILE A 126 -4.20 -13.63 0.39
N ALA A 127 -4.63 -12.66 -0.42
CA ALA A 127 -5.96 -12.08 -0.35
C ALA A 127 -6.40 -11.60 -1.74
N GLU A 128 -7.71 -11.67 -2.00
CA GLU A 128 -8.30 -11.14 -3.22
C GLU A 128 -9.77 -10.76 -2.97
N VAL A 129 -10.15 -9.57 -3.42
CA VAL A 129 -11.52 -9.06 -3.34
C VAL A 129 -11.84 -8.35 -4.65
N GLY A 130 -12.66 -8.97 -5.50
CA GLY A 130 -13.18 -8.37 -6.72
C GLY A 130 -12.14 -8.03 -7.81
N ARG A 131 -12.63 -7.84 -9.05
CA ARG A 131 -11.91 -7.23 -10.19
C ARG A 131 -10.52 -7.82 -10.49
N HIS A 132 -10.28 -9.11 -10.26
CA HIS A 132 -8.99 -9.77 -10.48
C HIS A 132 -8.47 -9.56 -11.92
N GLU A 133 -9.36 -9.66 -12.91
CA GLU A 133 -9.06 -9.48 -14.32
C GLU A 133 -8.63 -8.06 -14.71
N ALA A 134 -8.85 -7.07 -13.85
CA ALA A 134 -8.46 -5.68 -14.08
C ALA A 134 -7.04 -5.36 -13.57
N PHE A 135 -6.39 -6.32 -12.91
CA PHE A 135 -5.02 -6.18 -12.42
C PHE A 135 -3.99 -6.87 -13.34
N PRO A 136 -2.75 -6.34 -13.44
CA PRO A 136 -1.68 -6.97 -14.20
C PRO A 136 -1.28 -8.36 -13.66
N GLN A 137 -1.54 -9.40 -14.46
CA GLN A 137 -1.25 -10.79 -14.08
C GLN A 137 0.14 -11.29 -14.46
N ASN A 138 0.90 -10.57 -15.30
CA ASN A 138 2.19 -11.02 -15.83
C ASN A 138 3.33 -10.03 -15.57
N VAL A 139 3.29 -9.33 -14.44
CA VAL A 139 4.37 -8.42 -14.06
C VAL A 139 5.60 -9.24 -13.64
N LYS A 140 6.74 -8.93 -14.26
CA LYS A 140 8.04 -9.51 -13.89
C LYS A 140 8.53 -8.92 -12.57
N ARG A 141 9.54 -9.51 -11.94
CA ARG A 141 10.10 -8.97 -10.68
C ARG A 141 10.73 -7.56 -10.82
N GLY A 142 11.24 -7.20 -11.99
CA GLY A 142 11.94 -5.93 -12.24
C GLY A 142 11.52 -5.23 -13.54
N PRO A 143 10.29 -4.70 -13.64
CA PRO A 143 9.89 -3.87 -14.77
C PRO A 143 10.65 -2.54 -14.75
N ASN A 144 11.00 -2.00 -15.91
CA ASN A 144 11.59 -0.66 -15.96
C ASN A 144 10.51 0.41 -15.86
N ALA A 145 10.88 1.61 -15.40
CA ALA A 145 10.00 2.76 -15.49
C ALA A 145 9.56 2.98 -16.95
N SER A 146 8.28 3.31 -17.14
CA SER A 146 7.56 3.39 -18.42
C SER A 146 7.18 2.07 -19.09
N ASP A 147 7.57 0.91 -18.55
CA ASP A 147 7.06 -0.38 -19.03
C ASP A 147 5.53 -0.43 -18.88
N LYS A 148 4.86 -1.06 -19.84
CA LYS A 148 3.40 -1.12 -19.91
C LYS A 148 2.90 -2.55 -19.76
N PHE A 149 1.81 -2.72 -19.02
CA PHE A 149 1.18 -3.99 -18.75
C PHE A 149 -0.29 -3.93 -19.15
N GLU A 150 -0.66 -4.70 -20.16
CA GLU A 150 -2.04 -4.83 -20.58
C GLU A 150 -2.74 -5.94 -19.80
N THR A 151 -3.98 -5.69 -19.40
CA THR A 151 -4.85 -6.63 -18.69
C THR A 151 -5.87 -7.25 -19.64
N PRO A 152 -6.47 -8.41 -19.30
CA PRO A 152 -7.49 -9.06 -20.14
C PRO A 152 -8.68 -8.18 -20.54
N ASN A 153 -9.05 -7.21 -19.72
CA ASN A 153 -10.11 -6.24 -20.02
C ASN A 153 -9.64 -5.06 -20.91
N GLY A 154 -8.41 -5.10 -21.41
CA GLY A 154 -7.84 -4.10 -22.33
C GLY A 154 -7.31 -2.85 -21.66
N TRP A 155 -7.13 -2.84 -20.35
CA TRP A 155 -6.54 -1.69 -19.65
C TRP A 155 -5.03 -1.74 -19.68
N THR A 156 -4.40 -0.57 -19.69
CA THR A 156 -2.95 -0.43 -19.69
C THR A 156 -2.49 0.18 -18.38
N TRP A 157 -1.74 -0.58 -17.61
CA TRP A 157 -1.00 -0.13 -16.43
C TRP A 157 0.41 0.29 -16.84
N VAL A 158 0.97 1.29 -16.18
CA VAL A 158 2.31 1.80 -16.46
C VAL A 158 3.17 1.70 -15.21
N CYS A 159 4.38 1.15 -15.34
CA CYS A 159 5.38 1.23 -14.29
C CYS A 159 5.85 2.69 -14.16
N VAL A 160 5.57 3.32 -13.03
CA VAL A 160 5.95 4.72 -12.78
C VAL A 160 7.22 4.83 -11.95
N GLU A 161 7.55 3.80 -11.18
CA GLU A 161 8.75 3.72 -10.34
C GLU A 161 9.27 2.28 -10.29
N SER A 162 10.58 2.11 -10.31
CA SER A 162 11.25 0.83 -10.05
C SER A 162 12.65 1.08 -9.47
N TRP A 163 13.03 0.25 -8.50
CA TRP A 163 14.30 0.32 -7.78
C TRP A 163 14.79 -1.07 -7.36
#